data_AF-A0A1F6RB84-F1
#
_entry.id   AF-A0A1F6RB84-F1
#
_cell.length_a   1.000
_cell.length_b   1.000
_cell.length_c   1.000
_cell.angle_alpha   90.00
_cell.angle_beta   90.00
_cell.angle_gamma   90.00
#
_symmetry.space_group_name_H-M   'P 1'
#
loop_
_entity.id
_entity.type
_entity.pdbx_description
1 polymer ?
#
loop_
_entity_poly.entity_id
_entity_poly.type
_entity_poly.pdbx_seq_one_letter_code
_entity_poly.pdbx_strand_id
1 'polypeptide(L)'
;MKTENLRNKYKNHPIIKPIIEYCEEKHIGFEFIKETRLGEIGVKSFKYVSSYYMKIGDHLVETESKLWCWTDLFKLLVTAYKHIGLEYPENLVKAARAFGRPI
;
A
#
# COMPACT_ATOMS: atom_id res chain seq x y z
N MET A 1 13.93 -14.27 2.77
CA MET A 1 12.98 -13.14 2.70
C MET A 1 13.50 -12.18 1.64
N LYS A 2 12.64 -11.64 0.77
CA LYS A 2 13.02 -10.68 -0.27
C LYS A 2 12.26 -9.37 -0.05
N THR A 3 12.97 -8.26 0.04
CA THR A 3 12.39 -6.92 0.23
C THR A 3 12.58 -6.10 -1.05
N GLU A 4 11.54 -5.39 -1.48
CA GLU A 4 11.52 -4.57 -2.69
C GLU A 4 10.94 -3.18 -2.34
N ASN A 5 11.64 -2.11 -2.69
CA ASN A 5 11.07 -0.76 -2.65
C ASN A 5 10.35 -0.49 -3.97
N LEU A 6 9.04 -0.33 -3.87
CA LEU A 6 8.08 -0.16 -4.95
C LEU A 6 7.89 1.31 -5.36
N ARG A 7 8.49 2.28 -4.66
CA ARG A 7 8.33 3.72 -4.95
C ARG A 7 8.53 4.04 -6.43
N ASN A 8 9.67 3.66 -7.00
CA ASN A 8 10.00 3.95 -8.40
C ASN A 8 9.10 3.21 -9.39
N LYS A 9 8.64 2.00 -9.03
CA LYS A 9 7.73 1.20 -9.85
C LYS A 9 6.35 1.84 -9.96
N TYR A 10 5.87 2.47 -8.89
CA TYR A 10 4.53 3.09 -8.84
C TYR A 10 4.55 4.62 -8.86
N LYS A 11 5.68 5.26 -9.19
CA LYS A 11 5.81 6.73 -9.22
C LYS A 11 4.79 7.44 -10.11
N ASN A 12 4.31 6.75 -11.15
CA ASN A 12 3.30 7.28 -12.07
C ASN A 12 1.90 6.67 -11.86
N HIS A 13 1.71 5.84 -10.84
CA HIS A 13 0.43 5.19 -10.60
C HIS A 13 -0.59 6.21 -10.05
N PRO A 14 -1.81 6.31 -10.59
CA PRO A 14 -2.76 7.39 -10.25
C PRO A 14 -3.16 7.46 -8.76
N ILE A 15 -2.98 6.36 -8.02
CA ILE A 15 -3.27 6.30 -6.57
C ILE A 15 -2.00 6.48 -5.71
N ILE A 16 -0.80 6.20 -6.23
CA ILE A 16 0.44 6.30 -5.43
C ILE A 16 1.14 7.63 -5.69
N LYS A 17 1.07 8.11 -6.94
CA LYS A 17 1.66 9.36 -7.38
C LYS A 17 1.28 10.55 -6.48
N PRO A 18 0.00 10.76 -6.10
CA PRO A 18 -0.34 11.90 -5.24
C PRO A 18 0.28 11.82 -3.84
N ILE A 19 0.44 10.60 -3.29
CA ILE A 19 1.12 10.38 -2.00
C ILE A 19 2.61 10.75 -2.13
N ILE A 20 3.26 10.30 -3.21
CA ILE A 20 4.67 10.61 -3.47
C ILE A 20 4.88 12.11 -3.64
N GLU A 21 4.06 12.76 -4.48
CA GLU A 21 4.14 14.20 -4.74
C GLU A 21 3.94 15.01 -3.47
N TYR A 22 2.93 14.67 -2.66
CA TYR A 22 2.73 15.31 -1.35
C TYR A 22 3.95 15.18 -0.43
N CYS A 23 4.54 13.98 -0.37
CA CYS A 23 5.73 13.76 0.45
C CYS A 23 6.93 14.55 -0.08
N GLU A 24 7.12 14.62 -1.41
CA GLU A 24 8.18 15.42 -2.03
C GLU A 24 7.99 16.93 -1.77
N GLU A 25 6.78 17.45 -1.93
CA GLU A 25 6.41 18.85 -1.69
C GLU A 25 6.61 19.26 -0.23
N LYS A 26 6.36 18.35 0.72
CA LYS A 26 6.50 18.59 2.17
C LYS A 26 7.87 18.22 2.71
N HIS A 27 8.81 17.75 1.86
CA HIS A 27 10.10 17.21 2.28
C HIS A 27 9.99 16.07 3.31
N ILE A 28 8.95 15.25 3.19
CA ILE A 28 8.69 14.08 4.03
C ILE A 28 9.27 12.85 3.34
N GLY A 29 10.00 12.02 4.09
CA GLY A 29 10.51 10.74 3.57
C GLY A 29 9.36 9.81 3.16
N PHE A 30 9.45 9.18 1.99
CA PHE A 30 8.45 8.21 1.53
C PHE A 30 9.10 6.91 1.06
N GLU A 31 8.66 5.79 1.63
CA GLU A 31 9.01 4.45 1.17
C GLU A 31 7.75 3.62 0.97
N PHE A 32 7.71 2.87 -0.13
CA PHE A 32 6.67 1.88 -0.36
C PHE A 32 7.34 0.51 -0.47
N ILE A 33 7.19 -0.32 0.55
CA ILE A 33 7.98 -1.55 0.71
C ILE A 33 7.06 -2.75 0.51
N LYS A 34 7.59 -3.75 -0.19
CA LYS A 34 7.00 -5.08 -0.28
C LYS A 34 8.00 -6.11 0.20
N GLU A 35 7.58 -6.91 1.16
CA GLU A 35 8.36 -8.05 1.64
C GLU A 35 7.72 -9.34 1.18
N THR A 36 8.52 -10.26 0.65
CA THR A 36 8.06 -11.58 0.17
C THR A 36 8.80 -12.69 0.92
N ARG A 37 8.06 -13.64 1.46
CA ARG A 37 8.58 -14.82 2.16
C ARG A 37 7.93 -16.10 1.65
N LEU A 38 8.53 -17.25 1.98
CA LEU A 38 7.91 -18.55 1.74
C LEU A 38 6.62 -18.65 2.57
N GLY A 39 5.57 -19.21 1.99
CA GLY A 39 4.33 -19.48 2.72
C GLY A 39 4.56 -20.51 3.84
N GLU A 40 3.82 -20.38 4.94
CA GLU A 40 3.82 -21.38 6.02
C GLU A 40 3.33 -22.73 5.48
N ILE A 41 3.98 -23.83 5.89
CA ILE A 41 3.62 -25.19 5.49
C ILE A 41 2.19 -25.47 5.97
N GLY A 42 1.27 -25.73 5.04
CA GLY A 42 -0.16 -26.00 5.32
C GLY A 42 -1.16 -25.14 4.54
N VAL A 43 -0.72 -24.00 3.97
CA VAL A 43 -1.56 -23.17 3.09
C VAL A 43 -1.47 -23.71 1.66
N LYS A 44 -2.38 -24.61 1.28
CA LYS A 44 -2.36 -25.37 0.00
C LYS A 44 -2.37 -24.52 -1.30
N SER A 45 -2.51 -23.19 -1.23
CA SER A 45 -2.80 -22.37 -2.40
C SER A 45 -1.68 -21.42 -2.84
N PHE A 46 -0.67 -21.11 -2.01
CA PHE A 46 0.36 -20.14 -2.36
C PHE A 46 1.75 -20.50 -1.83
N LYS A 47 2.73 -20.64 -2.73
CA LYS A 47 4.15 -20.91 -2.42
C LYS A 47 4.83 -19.73 -1.70
N TYR A 48 4.38 -18.51 -1.96
CA TYR A 48 4.93 -17.28 -1.41
C TYR A 48 3.83 -16.38 -0.86
N VAL A 49 4.19 -15.62 0.19
CA VAL A 49 3.37 -14.63 0.86
C VAL A 49 4.07 -13.28 0.72
N SER A 50 3.32 -12.20 0.53
CA SER A 50 3.89 -10.85 0.63
C SER A 50 3.11 -9.93 1.55
N SER A 51 3.86 -9.08 2.25
CA SER A 51 3.37 -7.98 3.08
C SER A 51 3.75 -6.65 2.42
N TYR A 52 2.90 -5.64 2.63
CA TYR A 52 3.10 -4.29 2.08
C TYR A 52 3.09 -3.26 3.19
N TYR A 53 3.99 -2.29 3.06
CA TYR A 53 4.23 -1.24 4.05
C TYR A 53 4.42 0.10 3.33
N MET A 54 3.91 1.18 3.92
CA MET A 54 4.23 2.54 3.53
C MET A 54 4.85 3.26 4.71
N LYS A 55 6.03 3.84 4.52
CA LYS A 55 6.64 4.74 5.50
C LYS A 55 6.49 6.16 5.01
N ILE A 56 5.86 7.01 5.83
CA ILE A 56 5.60 8.42 5.55
C ILE A 56 6.20 9.22 6.72
N GLY A 57 7.35 9.85 6.49
CA GLY A 57 8.17 10.44 7.55
C GLY A 57 8.64 9.38 8.53
N ASP A 58 8.36 9.61 9.81
CA ASP A 58 8.65 8.66 10.89
C ASP A 58 7.49 7.66 11.14
N HIS A 59 6.36 7.83 10.45
CA HIS A 59 5.21 6.95 10.60
C HIS A 59 5.29 5.75 9.65
N LEU A 60 5.23 4.56 10.22
CA LEU A 60 5.05 3.31 9.48
C LEU A 60 3.56 2.98 9.42
N VAL A 61 3.02 2.87 8.21
CA VAL A 61 1.69 2.33 7.92
C VAL A 61 1.87 0.92 7.38
N GLU A 62 1.30 -0.06 8.05
CA GLU A 62 1.48 -1.47 7.70
C GLU A 62 0.18 -2.22 7.61
N THR A 63 0.22 -3.32 6.86
CA THR A 63 -0.85 -4.32 6.84
C THR A 63 -0.24 -5.69 7.02
N GLU A 64 -0.51 -6.32 8.16
CA GLU A 64 -0.13 -7.71 8.43
C GLU A 64 -1.06 -8.66 7.70
N SER A 65 -0.88 -8.86 6.40
CA SER A 65 -1.66 -9.86 5.70
C SER A 65 -0.82 -10.93 5.04
N LYS A 66 -1.22 -12.17 5.33
CA LYS A 66 -0.55 -13.39 4.91
C LYS A 66 -0.78 -13.72 3.43
N LEU A 67 -1.58 -12.96 2.69
CA LEU A 67 -1.87 -13.20 1.27
C LEU A 67 -2.11 -11.87 0.54
N TRP A 68 -1.77 -11.79 -0.76
CA TRP A 68 -2.12 -10.67 -1.64
C TRP A 68 -3.63 -10.54 -1.78
N CYS A 69 -4.29 -9.97 -0.79
CA CYS A 69 -5.69 -9.64 -0.91
C CYS A 69 -5.79 -8.14 -1.23
N TRP A 70 -6.53 -7.85 -2.29
CA TRP A 70 -6.80 -6.49 -2.75
C TRP A 70 -7.29 -5.59 -1.60
N THR A 71 -8.01 -6.17 -0.64
CA THR A 71 -8.50 -5.50 0.57
C THR A 71 -7.41 -4.87 1.42
N ASP A 72 -6.25 -5.53 1.59
CA ASP A 72 -5.22 -5.01 2.49
C ASP A 72 -4.37 -3.94 1.82
N LEU A 73 -4.07 -4.11 0.53
CA LEU A 73 -3.48 -3.01 -0.25
C LEU A 73 -4.42 -1.79 -0.27
N PHE A 74 -5.73 -2.01 -0.42
CA PHE A 74 -6.72 -0.94 -0.35
C PHE A 74 -6.70 -0.24 1.03
N LYS A 75 -6.71 -0.99 2.13
CA LYS A 75 -6.62 -0.41 3.50
C LYS A 75 -5.33 0.40 3.69
N LEU A 76 -4.20 -0.12 3.21
CA LEU A 76 -2.91 0.57 3.28
C LEU A 76 -2.99 1.94 2.59
N LEU A 77 -3.57 1.98 1.39
CA LEU A 77 -3.75 3.20 0.61
C LEU A 77 -4.69 4.19 1.31
N VAL A 78 -5.87 3.73 1.73
CA VAL A 78 -6.84 4.59 2.44
C VAL A 78 -6.22 5.18 3.71
N THR A 79 -5.49 4.36 4.47
CA THR A 79 -4.81 4.81 5.69
C THR A 79 -3.72 5.83 5.38
N ALA A 80 -2.93 5.62 4.32
CA ALA A 80 -1.94 6.59 3.87
C ALA A 80 -2.58 7.93 3.50
N TYR A 81 -3.64 7.93 2.69
CA TYR A 81 -4.38 9.14 2.31
C TYR A 81 -4.98 9.88 3.52
N LYS A 82 -5.59 9.13 4.44
CA LYS A 82 -6.13 9.69 5.69
C LYS A 82 -5.04 10.28 6.58
N HIS A 83 -3.88 9.63 6.65
CA HIS A 83 -2.75 10.10 7.45
C HIS A 83 -2.17 11.42 6.94
N ILE A 84 -2.02 11.56 5.62
CA ILE A 84 -1.51 12.80 5.00
C ILE A 84 -2.57 13.88 4.80
N GLY A 85 -3.86 13.57 5.02
CA GLY A 85 -4.97 14.50 4.86
C GLY A 85 -5.30 14.85 3.40
N LEU A 86 -5.00 13.96 2.46
CA LEU A 86 -5.34 14.15 1.04
C LEU A 86 -6.74 13.61 0.73
N GLU A 87 -7.41 14.24 -0.23
CA GLU A 87 -8.63 13.69 -0.82
C GLU A 87 -8.35 12.40 -1.59
N TYR A 88 -9.29 11.46 -1.54
CA TYR A 88 -9.15 10.19 -2.25
C TYR A 88 -9.32 10.39 -3.76
N PRO A 89 -8.39 9.89 -4.60
CA PRO A 89 -8.54 9.98 -6.04
C PRO A 89 -9.75 9.17 -6.50
N GLU A 90 -10.41 9.62 -7.58
CA GLU A 90 -11.64 9.02 -8.09
C GLU A 90 -11.51 7.51 -8.32
N ASN A 91 -10.33 7.05 -8.76
CA ASN A 91 -10.05 5.63 -8.97
C ASN A 91 -10.09 4.82 -7.66
N LEU A 92 -9.60 5.37 -6.56
CA LEU A 92 -9.67 4.73 -5.24
C LEU A 92 -11.13 4.70 -4.75
N VAL A 93 -11.89 5.77 -5.02
CA VAL A 93 -13.31 5.86 -4.69
C VAL A 93 -14.15 4.83 -5.45
N LYS A 94 -13.96 4.77 -6.77
CA LYS A 94 -14.60 3.79 -7.66
C LYS A 94 -14.27 2.37 -7.24
N ALA A 95 -13.01 2.11 -6.89
CA ALA A 95 -12.60 0.79 -6.43
C ALA A 95 -13.34 0.41 -5.14
N ALA A 96 -13.37 1.25 -4.12
CA ALA A 96 -14.10 0.93 -2.89
C ALA A 96 -15.58 0.60 -3.12
N ARG A 97 -16.26 1.39 -3.98
CA ARG A 97 -17.66 1.14 -4.36
C ARG A 97 -17.84 -0.20 -5.06
N ALA A 98 -16.97 -0.54 -6.00
CA ALA A 98 -17.01 -1.82 -6.72
C ALA A 98 -16.85 -3.03 -5.79
N PHE A 99 -16.15 -2.87 -4.66
CA PHE A 99 -15.96 -3.91 -3.66
C PHE A 99 -16.86 -3.76 -2.42
N GLY A 100 -17.88 -2.88 -2.46
CA GLY A 100 -18.84 -2.67 -1.37
C GLY A 100 -18.20 -2.17 -0.06
N ARG A 101 -17.16 -1.35 -0.15
CA ARG A 101 -16.40 -0.83 1.00
C ARG A 101 -16.70 0.66 1.23
N PRO A 102 -16.93 1.10 2.48
CA PRO A 102 -16.92 2.51 2.82
C PRO A 102 -15.49 3.07 2.83
N ILE A 103 -15.34 4.35 2.52
CA ILE A 103 -14.10 5.13 2.58
C ILE A 103 -14.38 6.45 3.28
#